data_AF-A0A1I0D836-F1
#
_entry.id   AF-A0A1I0D836-F1
#
_cell.length_a   1.000
_cell.length_b   1.000
_cell.length_c   1.000
_cell.angle_alpha   90.00
_cell.angle_beta   90.00
_cell.angle_gamma   90.00
#
_symmetry.space_group_name_H-M   'P 1'
#
loop_
_entity.id
_entity.type
_entity.pdbx_description
1 polymer ?
#
loop_
_entity_poly.entity_id
_entity_poly.type
_entity_poly.pdbx_seq_one_letter_code
_entity_poly.pdbx_strand_id
1 'polypeptide(L)'
;MEELTIKEAADYYGKSESWIRKKILSGELKAEKRPFKYGKRWTTTEKNLDDLAKKLKEQAVEETQTVNIREVNRPISAEEMKDQFKRLISAENEKAGQEVINTVVKELKQVNEPILDEFKVISKQLKDKDEKNQKLHSEIKDLISQKNDKEKLIQKLKNQLKDKDQLVENLKKENKQLKIKLKQKREKGIINKIQKVFK
;
A
#
# COMPACT_ATOMS: atom_id res chain seq x y z
N MET A 1 -29.96 -15.62 -24.85
CA MET A 1 -29.66 -14.57 -25.85
C MET A 1 -29.12 -15.29 -27.05
N GLU A 2 -29.75 -15.12 -28.20
CA GLU A 2 -29.35 -15.79 -29.44
C GLU A 2 -28.00 -15.21 -29.91
N GLU A 3 -27.01 -16.08 -30.04
CA GLU A 3 -25.68 -15.70 -30.53
C GLU A 3 -25.70 -15.78 -32.06
N LEU A 4 -25.47 -14.64 -32.72
CA LEU A 4 -25.48 -14.52 -34.17
C LEU A 4 -24.05 -14.51 -34.71
N THR A 5 -23.82 -15.27 -35.78
CA THR A 5 -22.60 -15.18 -36.58
C THR A 5 -22.56 -13.89 -37.40
N ILE A 6 -21.40 -13.54 -37.96
CA ILE A 6 -21.28 -12.36 -38.86
C ILE A 6 -22.33 -12.40 -39.99
N LYS A 7 -22.62 -13.59 -40.52
CA LYS A 7 -23.59 -13.77 -41.60
C LYS A 7 -25.02 -13.48 -41.13
N GLU A 8 -25.42 -14.10 -40.03
CA GLU A 8 -26.76 -13.88 -39.46
C GLU A 8 -26.94 -12.43 -38.98
N ALA A 9 -25.89 -11.80 -38.45
CA ALA A 9 -25.90 -10.39 -38.08
C ALA A 9 -26.02 -9.46 -39.31
N ALA A 10 -25.42 -9.83 -40.43
CA ALA A 10 -25.51 -9.10 -41.69
C ALA A 10 -26.94 -9.17 -42.27
N ASP A 11 -27.54 -10.35 -42.23
CA ASP A 11 -28.91 -10.59 -42.66
C ASP A 11 -29.92 -9.86 -41.75
N TYR A 12 -29.76 -9.95 -40.42
CA TYR A 12 -30.60 -9.24 -39.44
C TYR A 12 -30.57 -7.73 -39.64
N TYR A 13 -29.40 -7.16 -39.92
CA TYR A 13 -29.22 -5.71 -40.05
C TYR A 13 -29.41 -5.20 -41.50
N GLY A 14 -29.58 -6.10 -42.48
CA GLY A 14 -29.70 -5.74 -43.90
C GLY A 14 -28.45 -5.06 -44.48
N LYS A 15 -27.25 -5.48 -44.04
CA LYS A 15 -25.96 -4.96 -44.52
C LYS A 15 -25.02 -6.09 -44.96
N SER A 16 -23.88 -5.75 -45.53
CA SER A 16 -22.90 -6.77 -45.95
C SER A 16 -22.10 -7.33 -44.77
N GLU A 17 -21.68 -8.59 -44.87
CA GLU A 17 -20.79 -9.23 -43.88
C GLU A 17 -19.50 -8.44 -43.64
N SER A 18 -18.95 -7.83 -44.70
CA SER A 18 -17.77 -6.95 -44.62
C SER A 18 -18.03 -5.71 -43.78
N TRP A 19 -19.24 -5.14 -43.84
CA TRP A 19 -19.62 -3.99 -43.04
C TRP A 19 -19.70 -4.36 -41.55
N ILE A 20 -20.33 -5.49 -41.23
CA ILE A 20 -20.40 -6.02 -39.85
C ILE A 20 -18.98 -6.29 -39.32
N ARG A 21 -18.12 -6.93 -40.12
CA ARG A 21 -16.71 -7.18 -39.74
C ARG A 21 -15.97 -5.87 -39.46
N LYS A 22 -16.18 -4.83 -40.26
CA LYS A 22 -15.54 -3.52 -40.04
C LYS A 22 -15.97 -2.90 -38.71
N LYS A 23 -17.26 -3.01 -38.36
CA LYS A 23 -17.80 -2.49 -37.08
C LYS A 23 -17.31 -3.26 -35.86
N ILE A 24 -17.09 -4.57 -36.00
CA ILE A 24 -16.45 -5.37 -34.95
C ILE A 24 -14.99 -4.94 -34.77
N LEU A 25 -14.24 -4.78 -35.87
CA LEU A 25 -12.83 -4.40 -35.84
C LEU A 25 -12.61 -2.96 -35.35
N SER A 26 -13.52 -2.03 -35.63
CA SER A 26 -13.46 -0.66 -35.11
C SER A 26 -13.89 -0.53 -33.65
N GLY A 27 -14.37 -1.62 -33.03
CA GLY A 27 -14.85 -1.62 -31.64
C GLY A 27 -16.24 -1.02 -31.44
N GLU A 28 -16.91 -0.62 -32.53
CA GLU A 28 -18.27 -0.06 -32.49
C GLU A 28 -19.34 -1.13 -32.24
N LEU A 29 -19.09 -2.37 -32.66
CA LEU A 29 -19.96 -3.53 -32.43
C LEU A 29 -19.26 -4.54 -31.51
N LYS A 30 -19.86 -4.85 -30.36
CA LYS A 30 -19.34 -5.85 -29.42
C LYS A 30 -19.54 -7.26 -29.98
N ALA A 31 -18.43 -7.98 -30.17
CA ALA A 31 -18.43 -9.38 -30.58
C ALA A 31 -17.31 -10.15 -29.89
N GLU A 32 -17.47 -11.47 -29.80
CA GLU A 32 -16.50 -12.37 -29.18
C GLU A 32 -16.03 -13.44 -30.18
N LYS A 33 -14.80 -13.93 -30.02
CA LYS A 33 -14.29 -15.06 -30.82
C LYS A 33 -14.67 -16.38 -30.16
N ARG A 34 -15.69 -17.06 -30.71
CA ARG A 34 -16.12 -18.39 -30.26
C ARG A 34 -15.45 -19.52 -31.06
N PRO A 35 -15.16 -20.68 -30.44
CA PRO A 35 -14.70 -21.86 -31.14
C PRO A 35 -15.74 -22.34 -32.18
N PHE A 36 -15.27 -22.72 -33.36
CA PHE A 36 -16.06 -23.27 -34.46
C PHE A 36 -15.31 -24.44 -35.11
N LYS A 37 -16.00 -25.27 -35.90
CA LYS A 37 -15.49 -26.52 -36.49
C LYS A 37 -14.09 -26.43 -37.15
N TYR A 38 -13.70 -25.25 -37.66
CA TYR A 38 -12.41 -25.01 -38.31
C TYR A 38 -11.67 -23.76 -37.79
N GLY A 39 -11.79 -23.44 -36.49
CA GLY A 39 -11.05 -22.33 -35.87
C GLY A 39 -11.91 -21.47 -34.96
N LYS A 40 -11.66 -20.16 -34.90
CA LYS A 40 -12.47 -19.21 -34.12
C LYS A 40 -13.24 -18.28 -35.05
N ARG A 41 -14.52 -18.04 -34.77
CA ARG A 41 -15.37 -17.09 -35.51
C ARG A 41 -15.90 -16.02 -34.57
N TRP A 42 -16.13 -14.83 -35.12
CA TRP A 42 -16.76 -13.76 -34.39
C TRP A 42 -18.27 -14.01 -34.28
N THR A 43 -18.80 -13.88 -33.07
CA THR A 43 -20.22 -13.97 -32.75
C THR A 43 -20.64 -12.70 -32.00
N THR A 44 -21.82 -12.20 -32.32
CA THR A 44 -22.45 -11.04 -31.67
C THR A 44 -23.82 -11.44 -31.14
N THR A 45 -24.51 -10.56 -30.43
CA THR A 45 -25.90 -10.77 -30.01
C THR A 45 -26.81 -9.75 -30.68
N GLU A 46 -28.10 -10.07 -30.83
CA GLU A 46 -29.11 -9.13 -31.33
C GLU A 46 -29.10 -7.81 -30.57
N LYS A 47 -28.99 -7.87 -29.24
CA LYS A 47 -28.91 -6.70 -28.38
C LYS A 47 -27.76 -5.75 -28.78
N ASN A 48 -26.60 -6.29 -29.13
CA ASN A 48 -25.45 -5.47 -29.55
C ASN A 48 -25.70 -4.81 -30.92
N LEU A 49 -26.48 -5.46 -31.80
CA LEU A 49 -26.87 -4.90 -33.09
C LEU A 49 -27.93 -3.81 -32.94
N ASP A 50 -28.89 -3.99 -32.05
CA ASP A 50 -29.91 -2.98 -31.75
C ASP A 50 -29.28 -1.74 -31.09
N ASP A 51 -28.33 -1.94 -30.17
CA ASP A 51 -27.55 -0.86 -29.56
C ASP A 51 -26.73 -0.08 -30.61
N LEU A 52 -26.16 -0.78 -31.60
CA LEU A 52 -25.48 -0.16 -32.73
C LEU A 52 -26.47 0.65 -33.59
N ALA A 53 -27.65 0.10 -33.85
CA ALA A 53 -28.71 0.77 -34.62
C ALA A 53 -29.16 2.06 -33.93
N LYS A 54 -29.30 2.02 -32.61
CA LYS A 54 -29.70 3.17 -31.80
C LYS A 54 -28.67 4.28 -31.87
N LYS A 55 -27.38 3.96 -31.70
CA LYS A 55 -26.28 4.93 -31.82
C LYS A 55 -26.19 5.56 -33.21
N LEU A 56 -26.38 4.75 -34.26
CA LEU A 56 -26.37 5.26 -35.63
C LEU A 56 -27.57 6.16 -35.93
N LYS A 57 -28.74 5.88 -35.34
CA LYS A 57 -29.90 6.78 -35.43
C LYS A 57 -29.70 8.07 -34.64
N GLU A 58 -29.11 8.00 -33.45
CA GLU A 58 -28.78 9.19 -32.65
C GLU A 58 -27.79 10.09 -33.40
N GLN A 59 -26.72 9.53 -33.98
CA GLN A 59 -25.78 10.28 -34.84
C GLN A 59 -26.47 10.84 -36.09
N ALA A 60 -27.33 10.06 -36.74
CA ALA A 60 -28.07 10.55 -37.90
C ALA A 60 -29.08 11.65 -37.54
N VAL A 61 -29.67 11.62 -36.33
CA VAL A 61 -30.58 12.68 -35.84
C VAL A 61 -29.81 13.94 -35.46
N GLU A 62 -28.60 13.81 -34.89
CA GLU A 62 -27.69 14.94 -34.68
C GLU A 62 -27.23 15.56 -36.02
N GLU A 63 -26.97 14.74 -37.04
CA GLU A 63 -26.60 15.19 -38.38
C GLU A 63 -27.79 15.70 -39.21
N THR A 64 -29.04 15.27 -38.93
CA THR A 64 -30.27 15.70 -39.65
C THR A 64 -31.13 16.71 -38.89
N GLN A 65 -30.82 17.04 -37.64
CA GLN A 65 -31.24 18.31 -37.02
C GLN A 65 -30.44 19.48 -37.63
N THR A 66 -30.44 19.53 -38.96
CA THR A 66 -30.01 20.67 -39.74
C THR A 66 -31.09 21.75 -39.65
N VAL A 67 -30.73 22.83 -38.97
CA VAL A 67 -31.15 24.22 -39.19
C VAL A 67 -32.66 24.42 -39.38
N ASN A 68 -33.36 24.83 -38.31
CA ASN A 68 -34.62 25.55 -38.42
C ASN A 68 -34.39 26.84 -39.23
N ILE A 69 -34.67 26.81 -40.54
CA ILE A 69 -34.69 28.03 -41.35
C ILE A 69 -35.94 28.81 -40.95
N ARG A 70 -35.76 29.86 -40.14
CA ARG A 70 -36.78 30.91 -40.00
C ARG A 70 -36.97 31.55 -41.37
N GLU A 71 -38.20 31.59 -41.87
CA GLU A 71 -38.54 32.45 -43.00
C GLU A 71 -38.22 33.90 -42.63
N VAL A 72 -37.20 34.48 -43.27
CA VAL A 72 -36.81 35.87 -43.05
C VAL A 72 -37.56 36.72 -44.05
N ASN A 73 -38.47 37.56 -43.57
CA ASN A 73 -39.27 38.49 -44.39
C ASN A 73 -38.47 39.64 -45.05
N ARG A 74 -37.13 39.60 -45.01
CA ARG A 74 -36.22 40.53 -45.71
C ARG A 74 -34.91 39.83 -46.06
N PRO A 75 -34.33 40.04 -47.26
CA PRO A 75 -33.02 39.51 -47.59
C PRO A 75 -31.96 40.13 -46.66
N ILE A 76 -31.26 39.28 -45.91
CA ILE A 76 -30.12 39.65 -45.08
C ILE A 76 -28.86 39.63 -45.97
N SER A 77 -27.96 40.59 -45.83
CA SER A 77 -26.71 40.58 -46.60
C SER A 77 -25.80 39.40 -46.21
N ALA A 78 -24.96 38.94 -47.13
CA ALA A 78 -24.05 37.81 -46.90
C ALA A 78 -23.03 38.09 -45.77
N GLU A 79 -22.73 39.36 -45.50
CA GLU A 79 -21.83 39.79 -44.42
C GLU A 79 -22.51 39.72 -43.06
N GLU A 80 -23.77 40.17 -42.96
CA GLU A 80 -24.56 40.05 -41.72
C GLU A 80 -24.82 38.58 -41.35
N MET A 81 -25.04 37.70 -42.33
CA MET A 81 -25.14 36.25 -42.09
C MET A 81 -23.83 35.67 -41.55
N LYS A 82 -22.68 36.03 -42.13
CA LYS A 82 -21.36 35.57 -41.63
C LYS A 82 -21.10 36.04 -40.20
N ASP A 83 -21.48 37.27 -39.87
CA ASP A 83 -21.27 37.82 -38.53
C ASP A 83 -22.23 37.22 -37.50
N GLN A 84 -23.49 36.96 -37.87
CA GLN A 84 -24.42 36.22 -37.01
C GLN A 84 -23.96 34.78 -36.78
N PHE A 85 -23.47 34.11 -37.83
CA PHE A 85 -22.96 32.74 -37.74
C PHE A 85 -21.70 32.66 -36.89
N LYS A 86 -20.75 33.60 -37.04
CA LYS A 86 -19.57 33.72 -36.16
C LYS A 86 -19.97 33.90 -34.69
N ARG A 87 -20.94 34.78 -34.41
CA ARG A 87 -21.40 35.03 -33.04
C ARG A 87 -22.04 33.80 -32.40
N LEU A 88 -22.86 33.07 -33.16
CA LEU A 88 -23.48 31.84 -32.67
C LEU A 88 -22.45 30.75 -32.39
N ILE A 89 -21.50 30.54 -33.30
CA ILE A 89 -20.40 29.58 -33.11
C ILE A 89 -19.53 29.97 -31.90
N SER A 90 -19.17 31.25 -31.76
CA SER A 90 -18.39 31.71 -30.61
C SER A 90 -19.15 31.52 -29.29
N ALA A 91 -20.44 31.87 -29.23
CA ALA A 91 -21.25 31.72 -28.03
C ALA A 91 -21.45 30.25 -27.62
N GLU A 92 -21.63 29.36 -28.59
CA GLU A 92 -21.79 27.93 -28.35
C GLU A 92 -20.47 27.27 -27.94
N ASN A 93 -19.35 27.66 -28.57
CA ASN A 93 -18.02 27.23 -28.17
C ASN A 93 -17.62 27.76 -26.78
N GLU A 94 -18.00 28.99 -26.41
CA GLU A 94 -17.78 29.53 -25.07
C GLU A 94 -18.58 28.75 -24.02
N LYS A 95 -19.86 28.42 -24.31
CA LYS A 95 -20.68 27.61 -23.40
C LYS A 95 -20.11 26.19 -23.23
N ALA A 96 -19.78 25.52 -24.34
CA ALA A 96 -19.18 24.19 -24.31
C ALA A 96 -17.83 24.22 -23.58
N GLY A 97 -17.00 25.24 -23.82
CA GLY A 97 -15.73 25.45 -23.11
C GLY A 97 -15.94 25.64 -21.61
N GLN A 98 -16.93 26.44 -21.21
CA GLN A 98 -17.23 26.69 -19.81
C GLN A 98 -17.78 25.45 -19.09
N GLU A 99 -18.58 24.62 -19.76
CA GLU A 99 -19.08 23.34 -19.23
C GLU A 99 -17.95 22.33 -19.02
N VAL A 100 -17.03 22.23 -19.97
CA VAL A 100 -15.82 21.40 -19.84
C VAL A 100 -14.96 21.89 -18.67
N ILE A 101 -14.72 23.20 -18.57
CA ILE A 101 -13.95 23.80 -17.46
C ILE A 101 -14.63 23.50 -16.11
N ASN A 102 -15.95 23.69 -16.01
CA ASN A 102 -16.69 23.44 -14.78
C ASN A 102 -16.64 21.96 -14.36
N THR A 103 -16.69 21.05 -15.34
CA THR A 103 -16.57 19.60 -15.11
C THR A 103 -15.18 19.25 -14.62
N VAL A 104 -14.13 19.74 -15.28
CA VAL A 104 -12.74 19.55 -14.86
C VAL A 104 -12.49 20.12 -13.47
N VAL A 105 -13.00 21.32 -13.16
CA VAL A 105 -12.86 21.93 -11.83
C VAL A 105 -13.57 21.08 -10.77
N LYS A 106 -14.75 20.52 -11.07
CA LYS A 106 -15.49 19.67 -10.14
C LYS A 106 -14.75 18.34 -9.88
N GLU A 107 -14.25 17.70 -10.93
CA GLU A 107 -13.44 16.48 -10.82
C GLU A 107 -12.14 16.75 -10.05
N LEU A 108 -11.44 17.85 -10.33
CA LEU A 108 -10.24 18.25 -9.60
C LEU A 108 -10.51 18.45 -8.11
N LYS A 109 -11.63 19.09 -7.74
CA LYS A 109 -12.01 19.25 -6.33
C LYS A 109 -12.32 17.91 -5.66
N GLN A 110 -13.06 17.04 -6.34
CA GLN A 110 -13.39 15.70 -5.84
C GLN A 110 -12.15 14.82 -5.61
N VAL A 111 -11.08 15.04 -6.38
CA VAL A 111 -9.82 14.32 -6.21
C VAL A 111 -8.93 14.99 -5.15
N ASN A 112 -8.84 16.32 -5.13
CA ASN A 112 -7.92 17.01 -4.23
C ASN A 112 -8.30 16.93 -2.75
N GLU A 113 -9.60 17.01 -2.42
CA GLU A 113 -10.04 16.99 -1.02
C GLU A 113 -9.70 15.67 -0.29
N PRO A 114 -10.02 14.48 -0.85
CA PRO A 114 -9.62 13.21 -0.26
C PRO A 114 -8.10 13.05 -0.14
N ILE A 115 -7.33 13.49 -1.14
CA ILE A 115 -5.86 13.45 -1.09
C ILE A 115 -5.35 14.28 0.10
N LEU A 116 -5.92 15.47 0.31
CA LEU A 116 -5.53 16.36 1.40
C LEU A 116 -5.86 15.75 2.77
N ASP A 117 -7.00 15.07 2.89
CA ASP A 117 -7.39 14.41 4.13
C ASP A 117 -6.58 13.15 4.40
N GLU A 118 -6.28 12.34 3.37
CA GLU A 118 -5.34 11.22 3.48
C GLU A 118 -3.96 11.71 3.92
N PHE A 119 -3.48 12.82 3.37
CA PHE A 119 -2.20 13.42 3.75
C PHE A 119 -2.17 13.84 5.23
N LYS A 120 -3.27 14.40 5.75
CA LYS A 120 -3.40 14.74 7.19
C LYS A 120 -3.36 13.49 8.06
N VAL A 121 -4.07 12.42 7.66
CA VAL A 121 -4.09 11.15 8.40
C VAL A 121 -2.70 10.51 8.43
N ILE A 122 -2.03 10.43 7.27
CA ILE A 122 -0.66 9.91 7.15
C ILE A 122 0.30 10.73 8.02
N SER A 123 0.21 12.07 7.94
CA SER A 123 1.04 12.97 8.75
C SER A 123 0.86 12.76 10.24
N LYS A 124 -0.38 12.54 10.70
CA LYS A 124 -0.68 12.26 12.10
C LYS A 124 -0.10 10.89 12.52
N GLN A 125 -0.32 9.85 11.71
CA GLN A 125 0.24 8.52 11.98
C GLN A 125 1.76 8.50 12.03
N LEU A 126 2.44 9.30 11.20
CA LEU A 126 3.90 9.45 11.23
C LEU A 126 4.36 10.07 12.54
N LYS A 127 3.72 11.16 12.98
CA LYS A 127 4.04 11.80 14.27
C LYS A 127 3.85 10.84 15.44
N ASP A 128 2.72 10.12 15.49
CA ASP A 128 2.45 9.16 16.56
C ASP A 128 3.49 8.03 16.60
N LYS A 129 3.93 7.56 15.42
CA LYS A 129 5.00 6.55 15.31
C LYS A 129 6.35 7.09 15.77
N ASP A 130 6.70 8.31 15.41
CA ASP A 130 7.95 8.95 15.82
C ASP A 130 8.01 9.15 17.33
N GLU A 131 6.93 9.61 17.96
CA GLU A 131 6.84 9.73 19.41
C GLU A 131 6.99 8.37 20.11
N LYS A 132 6.36 7.32 19.57
CA LYS A 132 6.49 5.96 20.10
C LYS A 132 7.93 5.45 19.95
N ASN A 133 8.56 5.71 18.81
CA ASN A 133 9.95 5.32 18.57
C ASN A 133 10.92 6.03 19.53
N GLN A 134 10.70 7.32 19.82
CA GLN A 134 11.50 8.06 20.78
C GLN A 134 11.37 7.48 22.20
N LYS A 135 10.15 7.15 22.63
CA LYS A 135 9.91 6.49 23.92
C LYS A 135 10.62 5.14 24.01
N LEU A 136 10.46 4.28 23.01
CA LEU A 136 11.15 2.99 22.95
C LEU A 136 12.68 3.15 22.97
N HIS A 137 13.21 4.16 22.28
CA HIS A 137 14.65 4.43 22.29
C HIS A 137 15.16 4.82 23.68
N SER A 138 14.39 5.64 24.41
CA SER A 138 14.72 5.98 25.80
C SER A 138 14.66 4.76 26.72
N GLU A 139 13.63 3.92 26.61
CA GLU A 139 13.50 2.69 27.40
C GLU A 139 14.66 1.71 27.15
N ILE A 140 15.07 1.54 25.88
CA ILE A 140 16.23 0.71 25.52
C ILE A 140 17.51 1.25 26.18
N LYS A 141 17.72 2.56 26.18
CA LYS A 141 18.89 3.19 26.79
C LYS A 141 18.94 2.96 28.30
N ASP A 142 17.79 3.05 28.96
CA ASP A 142 17.67 2.79 30.39
C ASP A 142 17.94 1.31 30.71
N LEU A 143 17.39 0.38 29.92
CA LEU A 143 17.65 -1.05 30.06
C LEU A 143 19.13 -1.41 29.87
N ILE A 144 19.81 -0.81 28.89
CA ILE A 144 21.25 -0.98 28.68
C ILE A 144 22.03 -0.48 29.90
N SER A 145 21.65 0.66 30.46
CA SER A 145 22.30 1.22 31.65
C SER A 145 22.14 0.29 32.86
N GLN A 146 20.92 -0.20 33.11
CA GLN A 146 20.65 -1.17 34.17
C GLN A 146 21.42 -2.47 33.99
N LYS A 147 21.53 -2.97 32.76
CA LYS A 147 22.32 -4.17 32.44
C LYS A 147 23.79 -3.97 32.81
N ASN A 148 24.38 -2.84 32.40
CA ASN A 148 25.79 -2.54 32.69
C ASN A 148 26.06 -2.44 34.19
N ASP A 149 25.14 -1.86 34.96
CA ASP A 149 25.28 -1.76 36.42
C ASP A 149 25.17 -3.13 37.09
N LYS A 150 24.27 -4.00 36.61
CA LYS A 150 24.19 -5.40 37.05
C LYS A 150 25.46 -6.18 36.73
N GLU A 151 26.05 -5.99 35.55
CA GLU A 151 27.32 -6.62 35.18
C GLU A 151 28.47 -6.19 36.10
N LYS A 152 28.56 -4.89 36.44
CA LYS A 152 29.53 -4.39 37.42
C LYS A 152 29.32 -5.02 38.80
N LEU A 153 28.07 -5.17 39.23
CA LEU A 153 27.74 -5.81 40.52
C LEU A 153 28.15 -7.29 40.51
N ILE A 154 27.84 -8.01 39.44
CA ILE A 154 28.25 -9.42 39.26
C ILE A 154 29.77 -9.55 39.33
N GLN A 155 30.52 -8.64 38.70
CA GLN A 155 31.97 -8.67 38.71
C GLN A 155 32.53 -8.44 40.13
N LYS A 156 31.95 -7.50 40.89
CA LYS A 156 32.31 -7.30 42.31
C LYS A 156 32.06 -8.55 43.15
N LEU A 157 30.89 -9.18 42.99
CA LEU A 157 30.53 -10.40 43.71
C LEU A 157 31.47 -11.57 43.37
N LYS A 158 31.85 -11.73 42.09
CA LYS A 158 32.82 -12.74 41.66
C LYS A 158 34.18 -12.55 42.33
N ASN A 159 34.66 -11.31 42.44
CA ASN A 159 35.92 -11.03 43.11
C ASN A 159 35.84 -11.36 44.61
N GLN A 160 34.77 -10.92 45.28
CA GLN A 160 34.54 -11.24 46.70
C GLN A 160 34.44 -12.75 46.96
N LEU A 161 33.85 -13.51 46.03
CA LEU A 161 33.78 -14.97 46.15
C LEU A 161 35.17 -15.60 46.08
N LYS A 162 36.01 -15.17 45.12
CA LYS A 162 37.40 -15.62 45.01
C LYS A 162 38.20 -15.34 46.29
N ASP A 163 38.06 -14.14 46.85
CA ASP A 163 38.74 -13.76 48.09
C ASP A 163 38.31 -14.65 49.26
N LYS A 164 37.01 -14.96 49.35
CA LYS A 164 36.48 -15.88 50.37
C LYS A 164 36.99 -17.31 50.17
N ASP A 165 37.04 -17.82 48.95
CA ASP A 165 37.58 -19.15 48.66
C ASP A 165 39.05 -19.26 49.07
N GLN A 166 39.85 -18.22 48.78
CA GLN A 166 41.25 -18.15 49.20
C GLN A 166 41.39 -18.11 50.72
N LEU A 167 40.55 -17.35 51.42
CA LEU A 167 40.52 -17.30 52.87
C LEU A 167 40.19 -18.68 53.48
N VAL A 168 39.20 -19.38 52.92
CA VAL A 168 38.83 -20.73 53.34
C VAL A 168 39.99 -21.72 53.15
N GLU A 169 40.71 -21.65 52.03
CA GLU A 169 41.92 -22.44 51.82
C GLU A 169 43.00 -22.17 52.88
N ASN A 170 43.25 -20.90 53.17
CA ASN A 170 44.25 -20.48 54.14
C ASN A 170 43.89 -20.99 55.55
N LEU A 171 42.63 -20.82 55.96
CA LEU A 171 42.13 -21.33 57.24
C LEU A 171 42.24 -22.86 57.34
N LYS A 172 41.98 -23.60 56.25
CA LYS A 172 42.16 -25.07 56.22
C LYS A 172 43.63 -25.45 56.46
N LYS A 173 44.58 -24.72 55.83
CA LYS A 173 46.03 -24.94 56.01
C LYS A 173 46.45 -24.65 57.45
N GLU A 174 46.04 -23.52 58.02
CA GLU A 174 46.32 -23.17 59.42
C GLU A 174 45.76 -24.18 60.41
N ASN A 175 44.50 -24.61 60.23
CA ASN A 175 43.88 -25.62 61.10
C ASN A 175 44.65 -26.94 61.08
N LYS A 176 45.13 -27.36 59.89
CA LYS A 176 45.97 -28.55 59.76
C LYS A 176 47.28 -28.41 60.53
N GLN A 177 47.94 -27.25 60.46
CA GLN A 177 49.17 -26.97 61.21
C GLN A 177 48.93 -26.93 62.73
N LEU A 178 47.83 -26.33 63.19
CA LEU A 178 47.48 -26.28 64.61
C LEU A 178 47.23 -27.67 65.19
N LYS A 179 46.54 -28.55 64.46
CA LYS A 179 46.34 -29.95 64.86
C LYS A 179 47.68 -30.68 65.04
N ILE A 180 48.64 -30.46 64.15
CA ILE A 180 49.99 -31.04 64.26
C ILE A 180 50.71 -30.49 65.51
N LYS A 181 50.71 -29.17 65.72
CA LYS A 181 51.35 -28.54 66.90
C LYS A 181 50.75 -29.03 68.22
N LEU A 182 49.42 -29.19 68.29
CA LEU A 182 48.73 -29.72 69.48
C LEU A 182 49.14 -31.17 69.77
N LYS A 183 49.24 -32.01 68.74
CA LYS A 183 49.70 -33.40 68.89
C LYS A 183 51.13 -33.46 69.45
N GLN A 184 52.05 -32.71 68.86
CA GLN A 184 53.44 -32.61 69.32
C GLN A 184 53.55 -32.10 70.76
N LYS A 185 52.73 -31.11 71.15
CA LYS A 185 52.72 -30.57 72.52
C LYS A 185 52.20 -31.59 73.54
N ARG A 186 51.18 -32.38 73.18
CA ARG A 186 50.68 -33.49 74.01
C ARG A 186 51.74 -34.58 74.20
N GLU A 187 52.39 -35.00 73.12
CA GLU A 187 53.48 -35.99 73.15
C GLU A 187 54.62 -35.54 74.07
N LYS A 188 55.10 -34.30 73.92
CA LYS A 188 56.13 -33.72 74.81
C LYS A 188 55.69 -33.67 76.27
N GLY A 189 54.44 -33.31 76.55
CA GLY A 189 53.90 -33.27 77.91
C GLY A 189 53.84 -34.65 78.57
N ILE A 190 53.49 -35.69 77.81
CA ILE A 190 53.49 -37.09 78.27
C ILE A 190 54.93 -37.51 78.61
N ILE A 191 55.89 -37.25 77.71
CA ILE A 191 57.32 -37.58 77.93
C ILE A 191 57.84 -36.91 79.21
N ASN A 192 57.58 -35.61 79.40
CA ASN A 192 58.02 -34.89 80.59
C ASN A 192 57.39 -35.45 81.88
N LYS A 193 56.13 -35.89 81.84
CA LYS A 193 55.50 -36.54 83.01
C LYS A 193 56.16 -37.87 83.33
N ILE A 194 56.41 -38.71 82.32
CA ILE A 194 57.12 -39.99 82.49
C ILE A 194 58.51 -39.73 83.12
N GLN A 195 59.29 -38.79 82.57
CA GLN A 195 60.62 -38.46 83.09
C GLN A 195 60.63 -37.98 84.55
N LYS A 196 59.54 -37.37 85.05
CA LYS A 196 59.43 -36.96 86.45
C LYS A 196 59.09 -38.11 87.40
N VAL A 197 58.50 -39.20 86.92
CA VAL A 197 58.15 -40.37 87.74
C VAL A 197 59.34 -41.33 87.89
N PHE A 198 60.25 -41.34 86.92
CA PHE A 198 61.45 -42.19 86.90
C PHE A 198 62.73 -41.48 87.40
N LYS A 199 62.60 -40.36 88.11
CA LYS A 199 63.67 -39.67 88.83
C LYS A 199 63.33 -39.63 90.31
#